data_AF-K4APG4-F1
#
_entry.id   AF-K4APG4-F1
#
_cell.length_a   1.000
_cell.length_b   1.000
_cell.length_c   1.000
_cell.angle_alpha   90.00
_cell.angle_beta   90.00
_cell.angle_gamma   90.00
#
_symmetry.space_group_name_H-M   'P 1'
#
loop_
_entity.id
_entity.type
_entity.pdbx_description
1 polymer ?
#
loop_
_entity_poly.entity_id
_entity_poly.type
_entity_poly.pdbx_seq_one_letter_code
_entity_poly.pdbx_strand_id
1 'polypeptide(L)'
;MAQPLAAAAAVSSSSPLFSLSSSRPLVRRHAPPSYVSMRTRRCSQLAAASAAAETSGSPLLEVRGLTASVKETGQQILAGVDLTIREGEIHAIMGKNGSGKSTLTKVLVGHPHYEVTGGTILFKGEDLVDMEPEDRSLAGLFMSFQAPIEIPGVSNFDFLLMAVNARREKSGLPALGPLEFYSVVSPKIDALNMDPKFLDRNVNEGFSGGERKRNEILQLSVRYCNYELAWNLGHRSRFSSS
;
A
#
# COMPACT_ATOMS: atom_id res chain seq x y z
N MET A 1 -24.49 -19.78 9.68
CA MET A 1 -24.06 -20.96 8.91
C MET A 1 -23.15 -20.47 7.78
N ALA A 2 -21.84 -20.61 7.95
CA ALA A 2 -20.84 -20.15 6.98
C ALA A 2 -20.47 -21.30 6.03
N GLN A 3 -20.49 -21.04 4.73
CA GLN A 3 -20.03 -21.96 3.69
C GLN A 3 -18.60 -21.58 3.23
N PRO A 4 -17.79 -22.55 2.78
CA PRO A 4 -16.38 -22.32 2.50
C PRO A 4 -16.09 -21.82 1.08
N LEU A 5 -14.88 -21.27 1.00
CA LEU A 5 -14.10 -20.72 -0.11
C LEU A 5 -14.17 -21.52 -1.44
N ALA A 6 -14.24 -20.81 -2.57
CA ALA A 6 -13.91 -21.37 -3.90
C ALA A 6 -13.29 -20.31 -4.85
N ALA A 7 -12.11 -20.69 -5.35
CA ALA A 7 -11.49 -20.48 -6.67
C ALA A 7 -11.48 -19.11 -7.36
N ALA A 8 -10.25 -18.71 -7.74
CA ALA A 8 -9.90 -17.63 -8.64
C ALA A 8 -10.28 -17.90 -10.10
N ALA A 9 -10.73 -16.85 -10.81
CA ALA A 9 -10.72 -16.77 -12.27
C ALA A 9 -10.58 -15.30 -12.69
N ALA A 10 -9.66 -15.03 -13.61
CA ALA A 10 -9.48 -13.75 -14.27
C ALA A 10 -10.47 -13.60 -15.43
N VAL A 11 -11.17 -12.46 -15.53
CA VAL A 11 -11.89 -12.05 -16.74
C VAL A 11 -11.65 -10.57 -16.99
N SER A 12 -11.19 -10.26 -18.19
CA SER A 12 -10.96 -8.91 -18.71
C SER A 12 -12.27 -8.22 -19.10
N SER A 13 -12.26 -6.91 -18.92
CA SER A 13 -13.28 -5.89 -19.15
C SER A 13 -13.86 -5.80 -20.57
N SER A 14 -15.14 -5.41 -20.65
CA SER A 14 -15.55 -4.15 -21.33
C SER A 14 -17.01 -3.79 -21.00
N SER A 15 -17.24 -2.51 -20.74
CA SER A 15 -18.38 -1.85 -20.08
C SER A 15 -19.74 -1.86 -20.83
N PRO A 16 -20.85 -1.52 -20.13
CA PRO A 16 -22.19 -1.37 -20.72
C PRO A 16 -22.49 0.08 -21.15
N LEU A 17 -23.35 0.25 -22.15
CA LEU A 17 -24.05 1.51 -22.43
C LEU A 17 -25.55 1.26 -22.64
N PHE A 18 -26.32 2.21 -22.15
CA PHE A 18 -27.76 2.17 -21.88
C PHE A 18 -28.65 2.37 -23.12
N SER A 19 -29.84 1.76 -23.04
CA SER A 19 -31.18 2.22 -23.46
C SER A 19 -31.51 2.53 -24.93
N LEU A 20 -32.54 1.80 -25.37
CA LEU A 20 -33.24 1.83 -26.65
C LEU A 20 -34.25 2.99 -26.76
N SER A 21 -34.41 3.54 -27.97
CA SER A 21 -35.72 3.94 -28.49
C SER A 21 -35.83 3.61 -29.98
N SER A 22 -36.94 2.92 -30.28
CA SER A 22 -37.70 2.77 -31.54
C SER A 22 -36.98 2.71 -32.90
N SER A 23 -37.11 1.55 -33.55
CA SER A 23 -37.88 1.33 -34.80
C SER A 23 -37.27 0.20 -35.64
N ARG A 24 -38.01 -0.91 -35.77
CA ARG A 24 -37.65 -2.06 -36.64
C ARG A 24 -37.83 -1.68 -38.12
N PRO A 25 -37.07 -2.32 -39.03
CA PRO A 25 -37.72 -3.35 -39.86
C PRO A 25 -36.89 -4.63 -40.05
N LEU A 26 -37.63 -5.69 -40.39
CA LEU A 26 -37.21 -7.08 -40.64
C LEU A 26 -36.29 -7.23 -41.86
N VAL A 27 -35.16 -7.95 -41.71
CA VAL A 27 -34.52 -8.64 -42.86
C VAL A 27 -33.93 -10.01 -42.48
N ARG A 28 -34.34 -10.98 -43.31
CA ARG A 28 -34.00 -12.41 -43.54
C ARG A 28 -32.88 -13.12 -42.76
N ARG A 29 -33.24 -14.33 -42.28
CA ARG A 29 -32.36 -15.42 -41.80
C ARG A 29 -31.56 -16.04 -42.96
N HIS A 30 -30.26 -16.27 -42.75
CA HIS A 30 -29.44 -17.27 -43.46
C HIS A 30 -28.59 -18.03 -42.43
N ALA A 31 -28.59 -19.36 -42.51
CA ALA A 31 -27.77 -20.27 -41.70
C ALA A 31 -26.36 -20.44 -42.32
N PRO A 32 -25.35 -20.87 -41.55
CA PRO A 32 -23.93 -20.83 -41.94
C PRO A 32 -23.49 -22.09 -42.71
N PRO A 33 -22.37 -22.04 -43.44
CA PRO A 33 -21.66 -23.27 -43.80
C PRO A 33 -20.23 -23.37 -43.22
N SER A 34 -19.95 -24.62 -42.81
CA SER A 34 -18.68 -25.37 -42.77
C SER A 34 -17.55 -24.96 -41.83
N TYR A 35 -17.66 -25.58 -40.65
CA TYR A 35 -16.63 -26.06 -39.74
C TYR A 35 -15.35 -26.62 -40.43
N VAL A 36 -14.18 -26.10 -40.07
CA VAL A 36 -12.87 -26.74 -40.33
C VAL A 36 -12.24 -27.08 -38.98
N SER A 37 -12.17 -28.38 -38.70
CA SER A 37 -11.52 -28.98 -37.54
C SER A 37 -10.00 -28.94 -37.68
N MET A 38 -9.31 -28.13 -36.88
CA MET A 38 -7.87 -28.29 -36.67
C MET A 38 -7.60 -29.18 -35.45
N ARG A 39 -6.86 -30.26 -35.74
CA ARG A 39 -6.47 -31.34 -34.83
C ARG A 39 -5.78 -30.82 -33.56
N THR A 40 -6.22 -31.36 -32.43
CA THR A 40 -5.55 -31.32 -31.13
C THR A 40 -4.17 -31.99 -31.22
N ARG A 41 -3.10 -31.21 -31.08
CA ARG A 41 -1.81 -31.77 -30.63
C ARG A 41 -1.84 -31.80 -29.11
N ARG A 42 -1.95 -33.01 -28.55
CA ARG A 42 -1.59 -33.28 -27.15
C ARG A 42 -0.14 -32.84 -26.95
N CYS A 43 0.08 -31.84 -26.12
CA CYS A 43 1.32 -31.70 -25.39
C CYS A 43 1.02 -32.13 -23.95
N SER A 44 0.98 -33.45 -23.75
CA SER A 44 0.94 -34.05 -22.42
C SER A 44 2.35 -34.04 -21.86
N GLN A 45 2.46 -33.58 -20.60
CA GLN A 45 3.61 -33.76 -19.70
C GLN A 45 4.86 -32.94 -20.03
N LEU A 46 4.89 -31.70 -19.51
CA LEU A 46 6.07 -31.01 -18.94
C LEU A 46 5.68 -29.55 -18.61
N ALA A 47 4.83 -29.36 -17.60
CA ALA A 47 4.58 -28.04 -17.00
C ALA A 47 4.13 -28.15 -15.53
N ALA A 48 4.61 -29.17 -14.82
CA ALA A 48 4.33 -29.41 -13.40
C ALA A 48 5.58 -29.28 -12.51
N ALA A 49 6.62 -28.59 -13.00
CA ALA A 49 7.83 -28.34 -12.22
C ALA A 49 8.49 -27.03 -12.68
N SER A 50 7.79 -25.91 -12.51
CA SER A 50 8.38 -24.56 -12.51
C SER A 50 7.37 -23.52 -11.99
N ALA A 51 6.74 -23.80 -10.85
CA ALA A 51 5.89 -22.84 -10.13
C ALA A 51 6.49 -22.45 -8.75
N ALA A 52 7.77 -22.77 -8.54
CA ALA A 52 8.59 -22.28 -7.45
C ALA A 52 9.75 -21.50 -8.05
N ALA A 53 9.42 -20.47 -8.84
CA ALA A 53 10.40 -19.49 -9.27
C ALA A 53 10.74 -18.61 -8.06
N GLU A 54 11.88 -18.90 -7.45
CA GLU A 54 12.71 -18.07 -6.58
C GLU A 54 12.04 -16.81 -6.00
N THR A 55 11.43 -16.95 -4.82
CA THR A 55 10.91 -15.82 -4.05
C THR A 55 12.04 -15.25 -3.17
N SER A 56 12.92 -14.45 -3.79
CA SER A 56 14.18 -13.97 -3.20
C SER A 56 14.02 -12.70 -2.35
N GLY A 57 13.16 -12.73 -1.33
CA GLY A 57 12.98 -11.61 -0.40
C GLY A 57 12.64 -12.07 1.00
N SER A 58 13.28 -11.49 2.02
CA SER A 58 12.89 -11.67 3.41
C SER A 58 11.43 -11.23 3.61
N PRO A 59 10.65 -11.95 4.43
CA PRO A 59 9.30 -11.51 4.77
C PRO A 59 9.38 -10.16 5.49
N LEU A 60 8.70 -9.16 4.93
CA LEU A 60 8.63 -7.80 5.48
C LEU A 60 7.47 -7.68 6.46
N LEU A 61 6.31 -8.24 6.11
CA LEU A 61 5.12 -8.30 6.95
C LEU A 61 4.59 -9.73 6.95
N GLU A 62 4.38 -10.29 8.14
CA GLU A 62 3.76 -11.59 8.34
C GLU A 62 2.58 -11.45 9.29
N VAL A 63 1.41 -11.84 8.82
CA VAL A 63 0.17 -11.92 9.58
C VAL A 63 -0.21 -13.39 9.63
N ARG A 64 -0.39 -13.95 10.82
CA ARG A 64 -0.72 -15.38 10.99
C ARG A 64 -1.92 -15.55 11.90
N GLY A 65 -2.98 -16.16 11.39
CA GLY A 65 -4.21 -16.46 12.13
C GLY A 65 -4.85 -15.25 12.80
N LEU A 66 -4.72 -14.05 12.22
CA LEU A 66 -5.12 -12.80 12.88
C LEU A 66 -6.63 -12.73 13.09
N THR A 67 -7.04 -12.53 14.33
CA THR A 67 -8.41 -12.24 14.73
C THR A 67 -8.49 -10.88 15.42
N ALA A 68 -9.54 -10.12 15.13
CA ALA A 68 -9.72 -8.79 15.70
C ALA A 68 -11.20 -8.42 15.80
N SER A 69 -11.53 -7.65 16.82
CA SER A 69 -12.88 -7.16 17.12
C SER A 69 -12.90 -5.63 17.23
N VAL A 70 -14.11 -5.06 17.16
CA VAL A 70 -14.35 -3.66 17.53
C VAL A 70 -14.38 -3.57 19.06
N LYS A 71 -13.54 -2.72 19.66
CA LYS A 71 -13.42 -2.62 21.14
C LYS A 71 -14.75 -2.31 21.82
N GLU A 72 -15.53 -1.39 21.26
CA GLU A 72 -16.77 -0.91 21.88
C GLU A 72 -17.90 -1.95 21.86
N THR A 73 -17.98 -2.79 20.82
CA THR A 73 -19.10 -3.73 20.63
C THR A 73 -18.72 -5.19 20.86
N GLY A 74 -17.43 -5.50 20.89
CA GLY A 74 -16.91 -6.87 20.88
C GLY A 74 -17.16 -7.61 19.56
N GLN A 75 -17.71 -6.95 18.54
CA GLN A 75 -18.02 -7.59 17.27
C GLN A 75 -16.73 -8.01 16.56
N GLN A 76 -16.56 -9.32 16.36
CA GLN A 76 -15.44 -9.87 15.61
C GLN A 76 -15.58 -9.53 14.12
N ILE A 77 -14.52 -8.95 13.53
CA ILE A 77 -14.46 -8.57 12.12
C ILE A 77 -13.42 -9.40 11.37
N LEU A 78 -12.24 -9.62 11.96
CA LEU A 78 -11.21 -10.49 11.39
C LEU A 78 -11.30 -11.88 12.05
N ALA A 79 -11.30 -12.91 11.22
CA ALA A 79 -11.57 -14.29 11.63
C ALA A 79 -10.48 -15.26 11.10
N GLY A 80 -9.22 -15.02 11.48
CA GLY A 80 -8.09 -15.88 11.10
C GLY A 80 -7.50 -15.49 9.75
N VAL A 81 -6.97 -14.27 9.66
CA VAL A 81 -6.33 -13.77 8.43
C VAL A 81 -4.86 -14.19 8.41
N ASP A 82 -4.43 -14.78 7.29
CA ASP A 82 -3.03 -15.06 6.98
C ASP A 82 -2.59 -14.20 5.79
N LEU A 83 -1.46 -13.52 5.91
CA LEU A 83 -0.88 -12.69 4.86
C LEU A 83 0.63 -12.62 5.03
N THR A 84 1.37 -12.82 3.95
CA THR A 84 2.82 -12.60 3.92
C THR A 84 3.15 -11.68 2.77
N ILE A 85 3.81 -10.56 3.07
CA ILE A 85 4.34 -9.61 2.10
C ILE A 85 5.85 -9.59 2.26
N ARG A 86 6.57 -9.81 1.17
CA ARG A 86 8.04 -9.72 1.15
C ARG A 86 8.47 -8.35 0.67
N GLU A 87 9.73 -8.03 0.95
CA GLU A 87 10.30 -6.76 0.48
C GLU A 87 10.20 -6.62 -1.05
N GLY A 88 9.82 -5.43 -1.50
CA GLY A 88 9.65 -5.12 -2.93
C GLY A 88 8.33 -5.61 -3.56
N GLU A 89 7.51 -6.38 -2.84
CA GLU A 89 6.24 -6.87 -3.37
C GLU A 89 5.12 -5.82 -3.25
N ILE A 90 4.24 -5.80 -4.25
CA ILE A 90 3.01 -5.01 -4.23
C ILE A 90 1.83 -5.97 -4.20
N HIS A 91 1.03 -5.89 -3.13
CA HIS A 91 -0.12 -6.76 -2.91
C HIS A 91 -1.43 -5.99 -3.03
N ALA A 92 -2.37 -6.55 -3.78
CA ALA A 92 -3.73 -6.04 -3.89
C ALA A 92 -4.68 -6.88 -3.04
N ILE A 93 -5.29 -6.26 -2.02
CA ILE A 93 -6.30 -6.94 -1.18
C ILE A 93 -7.69 -6.64 -1.73
N MET A 94 -8.36 -7.67 -2.23
CA MET A 94 -9.68 -7.58 -2.86
C MET A 94 -10.74 -8.37 -2.09
N GLY A 95 -12.00 -7.96 -2.21
CA GLY A 95 -13.13 -8.63 -1.54
C GLY A 95 -14.37 -7.74 -1.44
N LYS A 96 -15.51 -8.33 -1.09
CA LYS A 96 -16.80 -7.61 -0.94
C LYS A 96 -16.72 -6.51 0.12
N ASN A 97 -17.58 -5.50 0.03
CA ASN A 97 -17.71 -4.50 1.10
C ASN A 97 -18.06 -5.19 2.42
N GLY A 98 -17.44 -4.74 3.52
CA GLY A 98 -17.60 -5.37 4.84
C GLY A 98 -16.74 -6.62 5.09
N SER A 99 -15.94 -7.09 4.12
CA SER A 99 -15.07 -8.27 4.29
C SER A 99 -13.84 -8.04 5.20
N GLY A 100 -13.79 -6.95 5.97
CA GLY A 100 -12.68 -6.66 6.88
C GLY A 100 -11.41 -6.05 6.26
N LYS A 101 -11.36 -5.72 4.96
CA LYS A 101 -10.14 -5.16 4.32
C LYS A 101 -9.64 -3.87 4.97
N SER A 102 -10.52 -2.88 5.14
CA SER A 102 -10.19 -1.64 5.81
C SER A 102 -9.96 -1.85 7.31
N THR A 103 -10.51 -2.91 7.89
CA THR A 103 -10.25 -3.27 9.29
C THR A 103 -8.85 -3.85 9.44
N LEU A 104 -8.41 -4.71 8.52
CA LEU A 104 -7.05 -5.23 8.47
C LEU A 104 -6.03 -4.10 8.43
N THR A 105 -6.20 -3.12 7.52
CA THR A 105 -5.25 -1.99 7.45
C THR A 105 -5.23 -1.16 8.73
N LYS A 106 -6.39 -0.92 9.35
CA LYS A 106 -6.51 -0.20 10.64
C LYS A 106 -5.89 -0.98 11.81
N VAL A 107 -6.06 -2.29 11.86
CA VAL A 107 -5.46 -3.17 12.89
C VAL A 107 -3.94 -3.19 12.75
N LEU A 108 -3.41 -3.25 11.52
CA LEU A 108 -1.97 -3.20 11.28
C LEU A 108 -1.33 -1.93 11.85
N VAL A 109 -1.96 -0.77 11.68
CA VAL A 109 -1.46 0.50 12.23
C VAL A 109 -1.85 0.78 13.69
N GLY A 110 -2.49 -0.17 14.38
CA GLY A 110 -2.84 -0.02 15.79
C GLY A 110 -4.02 0.92 16.08
N HIS A 111 -4.96 1.07 15.15
CA HIS A 111 -6.08 2.00 15.31
C HIS A 111 -6.88 1.71 16.61
N PRO A 112 -7.14 2.71 17.48
CA PRO A 112 -7.64 2.49 18.85
C PRO A 112 -9.00 1.81 18.94
N HIS A 113 -9.90 2.00 17.96
CA HIS A 113 -11.22 1.33 17.91
C HIS A 113 -11.18 -0.21 17.73
N TYR A 114 -10.03 -0.80 17.39
CA TYR A 114 -9.91 -2.24 17.18
C TYR A 114 -8.96 -2.87 18.19
N GLU A 115 -9.23 -4.12 18.53
CA GLU A 115 -8.40 -4.94 19.41
C GLU A 115 -8.07 -6.25 18.70
N VAL A 116 -6.80 -6.65 18.80
CA VAL A 116 -6.34 -7.95 18.33
C VAL A 116 -6.71 -8.98 19.39
N THR A 117 -7.58 -9.92 19.03
CA THR A 117 -8.06 -10.98 19.94
C THR A 117 -7.29 -12.28 19.81
N GLY A 118 -6.38 -12.38 18.84
CA GLY A 118 -5.58 -13.57 18.57
C GLY A 118 -4.78 -13.47 17.27
N GLY A 119 -3.85 -14.41 17.11
CA GLY A 119 -2.89 -14.42 16.00
C GLY A 119 -1.65 -13.58 16.29
N THR A 120 -0.80 -13.40 15.27
CA THR A 120 0.47 -12.65 15.36
C THR A 120 0.66 -11.73 14.16
N ILE A 121 1.33 -10.61 14.37
CA ILE A 121 1.66 -9.64 13.32
C ILE A 121 3.14 -9.28 13.46
N LEU A 122 3.99 -9.78 12.57
CA LEU A 122 5.42 -9.45 12.55
C LEU A 122 5.72 -8.47 11.41
N PHE A 123 6.43 -7.39 11.70
CA PHE A 123 6.96 -6.46 10.71
C PHE A 123 8.47 -6.35 10.87
N LYS A 124 9.23 -6.70 9.83
CA LYS A 124 10.70 -6.83 9.89
C LYS A 124 11.17 -7.75 11.04
N GLY A 125 10.36 -8.76 11.37
CA GLY A 125 10.62 -9.70 12.47
C GLY A 125 10.21 -9.21 13.86
N GLU A 126 9.74 -7.97 14.02
CA GLU A 126 9.27 -7.43 15.30
C GLU A 126 7.75 -7.56 15.43
N ASP A 127 7.26 -7.97 16.61
CA ASP A 127 5.82 -8.09 16.86
C ASP A 127 5.16 -6.72 17.01
N LEU A 128 4.16 -6.45 16.19
CA LEU A 128 3.42 -5.20 16.20
C LEU A 128 2.32 -5.14 17.25
N VAL A 129 1.81 -6.28 17.75
CA VAL A 129 0.56 -6.31 18.54
C VAL A 129 0.64 -5.40 19.77
N ASP A 130 1.76 -5.44 20.49
CA ASP A 130 1.99 -4.68 21.71
C ASP A 130 2.61 -3.29 21.46
N MET A 131 2.89 -2.93 20.21
CA MET A 131 3.43 -1.61 19.87
C MET A 131 2.31 -0.56 19.78
N GLU A 132 2.57 0.61 20.37
CA GLU A 132 1.75 1.80 20.17
C GLU A 132 1.78 2.26 18.70
N PRO A 133 0.73 2.92 18.18
CA PRO A 133 0.64 3.34 16.78
C PRO A 133 1.83 4.19 16.31
N GLU A 134 2.34 5.06 17.17
CA GLU A 134 3.51 5.90 16.92
C GLU A 134 4.76 5.04 16.71
N ASP A 135 4.94 4.00 17.51
CA ASP A 135 6.10 3.11 17.41
C ASP A 135 6.08 2.29 16.12
N ARG A 136 4.90 1.82 15.71
CA ARG A 136 4.70 1.14 14.41
C ARG A 136 5.03 2.08 13.25
N SER A 137 4.59 3.34 13.34
CA SER A 137 4.91 4.36 12.34
C SER A 137 6.41 4.60 12.22
N LEU A 138 7.10 4.73 13.36
CA LEU A 138 8.54 4.96 13.40
C LEU A 138 9.36 3.74 12.97
N ALA A 139 8.86 2.51 13.19
CA ALA A 139 9.44 1.28 12.62
C ALA A 139 9.37 1.24 11.09
N GLY A 140 8.53 2.11 10.51
CA GLY A 140 8.37 2.30 9.08
C GLY A 140 7.11 1.67 8.52
N LEU A 141 6.04 1.53 9.31
CA LEU A 141 4.70 1.25 8.79
C LEU A 141 4.00 2.56 8.43
N PHE A 142 3.33 2.61 7.28
CA PHE A 142 2.56 3.79 6.87
C PHE A 142 1.23 3.37 6.28
N MET A 143 0.19 4.08 6.69
CA MET A 143 -1.13 3.97 6.12
C MET A 143 -1.53 5.30 5.51
N SER A 144 -1.98 5.23 4.26
CA SER A 144 -2.75 6.30 3.64
C SER A 144 -4.21 6.19 4.10
N PHE A 145 -4.80 7.32 4.44
CA PHE A 145 -6.17 7.40 4.91
C PHE A 145 -7.13 7.56 3.74
N GLN A 146 -8.32 6.97 3.86
CA GLN A 146 -9.39 7.18 2.87
C GLN A 146 -9.85 8.65 2.83
N ALA A 147 -9.80 9.32 3.98
CA ALA A 147 -10.07 10.74 4.14
C ALA A 147 -8.99 11.35 5.07
N PRO A 148 -7.94 11.98 4.52
CA PRO A 148 -6.92 12.65 5.31
C PRO A 148 -7.51 13.79 6.15
N ILE A 149 -7.03 13.90 7.39
CA ILE A 149 -7.49 14.91 8.36
C ILE A 149 -6.86 16.27 8.01
N GLU A 150 -7.63 17.34 8.19
CA GLU A 150 -7.16 18.73 8.07
C GLU A 150 -6.64 19.22 9.43
N ILE A 151 -5.49 19.90 9.45
CA ILE A 151 -4.88 20.45 10.66
C ILE A 151 -4.61 21.94 10.43
N PRO A 152 -5.55 22.81 10.81
CA PRO A 152 -5.37 24.26 10.71
C PRO A 152 -4.22 24.75 11.59
N GLY A 153 -3.47 25.74 11.10
CA GLY A 153 -2.38 26.38 11.83
C GLY A 153 -1.05 25.61 11.86
N VAL A 154 -0.98 24.45 11.20
CA VAL A 154 0.27 23.68 11.06
C VAL A 154 0.62 23.57 9.58
N SER A 155 1.73 24.17 9.18
CA SER A 155 2.21 24.10 7.80
C SER A 155 2.63 22.67 7.42
N ASN A 156 2.55 22.32 6.13
CA ASN A 156 3.08 21.04 5.67
C ASN A 156 4.59 20.94 5.90
N PHE A 157 5.32 22.05 5.80
CA PHE A 157 6.76 22.09 6.09
C PHE A 157 7.06 21.65 7.52
N ASP A 158 6.44 22.30 8.50
CA ASP A 158 6.68 22.02 9.92
C ASP A 158 6.24 20.60 10.27
N PHE A 159 5.07 20.18 9.77
CA PHE A 159 4.57 18.83 9.98
C PHE A 159 5.54 17.75 9.46
N LEU A 160 6.03 17.91 8.23
CA LEU A 160 6.96 16.96 7.63
C LEU A 160 8.33 16.99 8.32
N LEU A 161 8.83 18.18 8.67
CA LEU A 161 10.09 18.33 9.41
C LEU A 161 10.03 17.61 10.76
N MET A 162 8.96 17.84 11.53
CA MET A 162 8.74 17.16 12.82
C MET A 162 8.65 15.64 12.65
N ALA A 163 7.89 15.16 11.66
CA ALA A 163 7.72 13.73 11.41
C ALA A 163 9.05 13.05 11.00
N VAL A 164 9.88 13.72 10.20
CA VAL A 164 11.21 13.22 9.82
C VAL A 164 12.14 13.21 11.03
N ASN A 165 12.15 14.28 11.83
CA ASN A 165 13.02 14.38 12.99
C ASN A 165 12.67 13.36 14.07
N ALA A 166 11.38 13.07 14.32
CA ALA A 166 10.96 12.01 15.24
C ALA A 166 11.50 10.63 14.81
N ARG A 167 11.50 10.34 13.51
CA ARG A 167 12.07 9.09 12.97
C ARG A 167 13.59 9.05 13.08
N ARG A 168 14.26 10.17 12.83
CA ARG A 168 15.72 10.30 12.95
C ARG A 168 16.16 10.10 14.39
N GLU A 169 15.45 10.69 15.34
CA GLU A 169 15.68 10.49 16.78
C GLU A 169 15.58 9.02 17.18
N LYS A 170 14.50 8.30 16.79
CA LYS A 170 14.39 6.85 17.04
C LYS A 170 15.53 6.04 16.41
N SER A 171 16.10 6.53 15.30
CA SER A 171 17.21 5.89 14.59
C SER A 171 18.60 6.36 15.06
N GLY A 172 18.69 7.20 16.10
CA GLY A 172 19.96 7.76 16.60
C GLY A 172 20.65 8.73 15.65
N LEU A 173 19.94 9.30 14.69
CA LEU A 173 20.45 10.27 13.72
C LEU A 173 20.21 11.71 14.19
N PRO A 174 21.10 12.66 13.88
CA PRO A 174 20.91 14.06 14.27
C PRO A 174 19.67 14.66 13.59
N ALA A 175 18.91 15.47 14.32
CA ALA A 175 17.78 16.20 13.77
C ALA A 175 18.22 17.13 12.63
N LEU A 176 17.38 17.27 11.62
CA LEU A 176 17.58 18.19 10.52
C LEU A 176 17.12 19.59 10.93
N GLY A 177 17.91 20.60 10.56
CA GLY A 177 17.46 21.99 10.56
C GLY A 177 16.56 22.31 9.36
N PRO A 178 15.87 23.47 9.35
CA PRO A 178 14.98 23.88 8.25
C PRO A 178 15.65 23.88 6.86
N LEU A 179 16.88 24.40 6.76
CA LEU A 179 17.60 24.45 5.48
C LEU A 179 17.97 23.05 4.97
N GLU A 180 18.45 22.18 5.85
CA GLU A 180 18.81 20.80 5.51
C GLU A 180 17.59 20.01 5.07
N PHE A 181 16.47 20.19 5.78
CA PHE A 181 15.22 19.55 5.41
C PHE A 181 14.66 20.07 4.09
N TYR A 182 14.81 21.37 3.79
CA TYR A 182 14.42 21.92 2.49
C TYR A 182 15.11 21.19 1.33
N SER A 183 16.42 20.89 1.47
CA SER A 183 17.17 20.09 0.49
C SER A 183 16.63 18.66 0.33
N VAL A 184 15.99 18.09 1.35
CA VAL A 184 15.37 16.76 1.30
C VAL A 184 13.98 16.79 0.64
N VAL A 185 13.18 17.82 0.93
CA VAL A 185 11.77 17.89 0.48
C VAL A 185 11.62 18.48 -0.92
N SER A 186 12.47 19.43 -1.33
CA SER A 186 12.42 20.07 -2.66
C SER A 186 12.41 19.06 -3.82
N PRO A 187 13.36 18.11 -3.94
CA PRO A 187 13.35 17.17 -5.06
C PRO A 187 12.11 16.26 -5.08
N LYS A 188 11.48 16.03 -3.92
CA LYS A 188 10.26 15.20 -3.81
C LYS A 188 9.02 15.97 -4.26
N ILE A 189 8.97 17.26 -3.98
CA ILE A 189 7.92 18.16 -4.49
C ILE A 189 7.98 18.23 -6.02
N ASP A 190 9.20 18.39 -6.56
CA ASP A 190 9.42 18.44 -8.00
C ASP A 190 9.02 17.11 -8.66
N ALA A 191 9.44 15.97 -8.09
CA ALA A 191 9.08 14.64 -8.59
C ALA A 191 7.56 14.37 -8.57
N LEU A 192 6.82 15.00 -7.65
CA LEU A 192 5.37 14.89 -7.54
C LEU A 192 4.61 15.97 -8.34
N ASN A 193 5.32 16.83 -9.07
CA ASN A 193 4.76 17.98 -9.80
C ASN A 193 3.86 18.85 -8.90
N MET A 194 4.32 19.16 -7.69
CA MET A 194 3.62 20.02 -6.74
C MET A 194 4.23 21.42 -6.74
N ASP A 195 3.41 22.45 -6.51
CA ASP A 195 3.91 23.82 -6.30
C ASP A 195 4.62 23.90 -4.93
N PRO A 196 5.85 24.43 -4.83
CA PRO A 196 6.54 24.61 -3.56
C PRO A 196 5.74 25.37 -2.49
N LYS A 197 4.82 26.28 -2.89
CA LYS A 197 3.91 27.00 -1.97
C LYS A 197 3.04 26.06 -1.13
N PHE A 198 2.94 24.80 -1.52
CA PHE A 198 2.23 23.77 -0.77
C PHE A 198 2.82 23.53 0.61
N LEU A 199 4.13 23.74 0.77
CA LEU A 199 4.83 23.63 2.05
C LEU A 199 4.34 24.64 3.09
N ASP A 200 4.02 25.86 2.65
CA ASP A 200 3.57 26.95 3.51
C ASP A 200 2.09 26.83 3.90
N ARG A 201 1.32 26.02 3.16
CA ARG A 201 -0.10 25.80 3.43
C ARG A 201 -0.29 24.89 4.64
N ASN A 202 -1.40 25.07 5.35
CA ASN A 202 -1.80 24.18 6.42
C ASN A 202 -2.05 22.75 5.92
N VAL A 203 -1.84 21.75 6.78
CA VAL A 203 -1.99 20.34 6.41
C VAL A 203 -3.43 20.05 5.97
N ASN A 204 -3.58 19.70 4.70
CA ASN A 204 -4.84 19.31 4.03
C ASN A 204 -5.96 20.36 3.98
N GLU A 205 -5.77 21.54 4.55
CA GLU A 205 -6.81 22.59 4.63
C GLU A 205 -7.10 23.20 3.25
N GLY A 206 -8.36 23.12 2.83
CA GLY A 206 -8.81 23.65 1.53
C GLY A 206 -8.19 22.92 0.33
N PHE A 207 -7.70 21.69 0.51
CA PHE A 207 -7.12 20.90 -0.57
C PHE A 207 -8.24 20.17 -1.33
N SER A 208 -8.14 20.16 -2.65
CA SER A 208 -8.89 19.24 -3.50
C SER A 208 -8.52 17.78 -3.20
N GLY A 209 -9.37 16.82 -3.59
CA GLY A 209 -9.08 15.39 -3.40
C GLY A 209 -7.74 14.95 -4.04
N GLY A 210 -7.40 15.50 -5.20
CA GLY A 210 -6.12 15.24 -5.87
C GLY A 210 -4.91 15.81 -5.12
N GLU A 211 -5.04 17.03 -4.56
CA GLU A 211 -4.02 17.64 -3.72
C GLU A 211 -3.80 16.85 -2.42
N ARG A 212 -4.88 16.41 -1.76
CA ARG A 212 -4.78 15.55 -0.57
C ARG A 212 -4.02 14.26 -0.89
N LYS A 213 -4.32 13.62 -2.02
CA LYS A 213 -3.60 12.40 -2.43
C LYS A 213 -2.13 12.66 -2.70
N ARG A 214 -1.79 13.76 -3.40
CA ARG A 214 -0.38 14.14 -3.61
C ARG A 214 0.34 14.43 -2.28
N ASN A 215 -0.33 15.08 -1.33
CA ASN A 215 0.24 15.31 0.00
C ASN A 215 0.55 14.00 0.75
N GLU A 216 -0.34 13.01 0.69
CA GLU A 216 -0.07 11.69 1.28
C GLU A 216 1.13 11.00 0.64
N ILE A 217 1.26 11.09 -0.69
CA ILE A 217 2.43 10.54 -1.40
C ILE A 217 3.70 11.33 -1.05
N LEU A 218 3.62 12.64 -0.83
CA LEU A 218 4.73 13.45 -0.33
C LEU A 218 5.15 13.01 1.07
N GLN A 219 4.20 12.82 1.98
CA GLN A 219 4.49 12.31 3.33
C GLN A 219 5.17 10.92 3.29
N LEU A 220 4.69 10.04 2.41
CA LEU A 220 5.32 8.75 2.16
C LEU A 220 6.75 8.94 1.63
N SER A 221 6.94 9.70 0.54
CA SER A 221 8.25 9.84 -0.10
C SER A 221 9.27 10.48 0.85
N VAL A 222 8.87 11.46 1.65
CA VAL A 222 9.73 12.14 2.64
C VAL A 222 10.14 11.18 3.75
N ARG A 223 9.21 10.43 4.32
CA ARG A 223 9.51 9.53 5.45
C ARG A 223 10.30 8.29 5.08
N TYR A 224 10.18 7.79 3.86
CA TYR A 224 10.90 6.59 3.39
C TYR A 224 12.16 6.90 2.59
N CYS A 225 12.68 8.12 2.68
CA CYS A 225 14.01 8.47 2.20
C CYS A 225 15.08 7.86 3.11
N ASN A 226 15.13 6.54 3.17
CA ASN A 226 16.36 5.85 3.51
C ASN A 226 17.19 5.80 2.22
N TYR A 227 18.50 6.01 2.35
CA TYR A 227 19.58 5.75 1.38
C TYR A 227 20.19 6.91 0.56
N GLU A 228 19.60 8.11 0.45
CA GLU A 228 20.25 9.15 -0.39
C GLU A 228 21.36 9.95 0.32
N LEU A 229 21.32 10.08 1.66
CA LEU A 229 22.37 10.80 2.41
C LEU A 229 23.60 9.94 2.75
N ALA A 230 23.53 8.61 2.60
CA ALA A 230 24.69 7.73 2.77
C ALA A 230 25.59 7.65 1.53
N TRP A 231 25.11 8.08 0.35
CA TRP A 231 25.88 8.01 -0.89
C TRP A 231 26.99 9.08 -0.98
N ASN A 232 26.87 10.20 -0.25
CA ASN A 232 27.81 11.32 -0.33
C ASN A 232 28.91 11.36 0.76
N LEU A 233 28.99 10.36 1.65
CA LEU A 233 30.02 10.31 2.71
C LEU A 233 30.87 9.03 2.73
N GLY A 234 30.86 8.24 1.65
CA GLY A 234 31.40 6.86 1.69
C GLY A 234 32.42 6.43 0.63
N HIS A 235 32.84 7.26 -0.34
CA HIS A 235 33.81 6.81 -1.36
C HIS A 235 34.86 7.85 -1.75
N ARG A 236 35.79 8.13 -0.84
CA ARG A 236 37.19 8.48 -1.17
C ARG A 236 38.14 7.91 -0.13
N SER A 237 38.59 6.67 -0.33
CA SER A 237 39.95 6.24 0.02
C SER A 237 40.15 4.77 -0.32
N ARG A 238 40.81 4.52 -1.46
CA ARG A 238 41.92 3.57 -1.65
C ARG A 238 42.17 3.43 -3.15
N PHE A 239 42.98 4.35 -3.68
CA PHE A 239 43.90 3.97 -4.73
C PHE A 239 45.07 3.27 -4.04
N SER A 240 45.19 1.96 -4.21
CA SER A 240 46.47 1.27 -4.04
C SER A 240 47.11 1.17 -5.41
N SER A 241 48.11 2.00 -5.66
CA SER A 241 49.09 1.75 -6.72
C SER A 241 50.30 1.06 -6.08
N SER A 242 50.57 -0.14 -6.59
CA SER A 242 51.86 -0.84 -6.76
C SER A 242 53.00 -0.56 -5.79
#